data_AF-A0A1I2EWH9-F1
#
_entry.id   AF-A0A1I2EWH9-F1
#
_cell.length_a   1.000
_cell.length_b   1.000
_cell.length_c   1.000
_cell.angle_alpha   90.00
_cell.angle_beta   90.00
_cell.angle_gamma   90.00
#
_symmetry.space_group_name_H-M   'P 1'
#
loop_
_entity.id
_entity.type
_entity.pdbx_description
1 polymer ?
#
loop_
_entity_poly.entity_id
_entity_poly.type
_entity_poly.pdbx_seq_one_letter_code
_entity_poly.pdbx_strand_id
1 'polypeptide(L)'
;MSTPRKTRSDKKVGSIEKELGVKLYGADGRKVRKDKTLGEVRKIQQADLTDDQKIASKRQIKIHPKTKTADLNKVRQAVKKVSGK
;
A
#
# COMPACT_ATOMS: atom_id res chain seq x y z
N MET A 1 -0.21 -3.75 -34.88
CA MET A 1 -0.75 -4.42 -33.68
C MET A 1 -0.82 -3.41 -32.54
N SER A 2 -2.01 -2.83 -32.25
CA SER A 2 -2.17 -1.89 -31.14
C SER A 2 -2.32 -2.67 -29.82
N THR A 3 -1.45 -2.40 -28.85
CA THR A 3 -1.60 -3.00 -27.52
C THR A 3 -2.81 -2.38 -26.80
N PRO A 4 -3.65 -3.20 -26.14
CA PRO A 4 -4.81 -2.68 -25.41
C PRO A 4 -4.37 -1.73 -24.29
N ARG A 5 -5.08 -0.61 -24.17
CA ARG A 5 -4.76 0.45 -23.21
C ARG A 5 -5.02 -0.06 -21.79
N LYS A 6 -4.00 -0.01 -20.93
CA LYS A 6 -4.12 -0.44 -19.52
C LYS A 6 -5.18 0.37 -18.77
N THR A 7 -6.08 -0.32 -18.10
CA THR A 7 -7.11 0.28 -17.25
C THR A 7 -6.50 0.81 -15.95
N ARG A 8 -7.29 1.60 -15.19
CA ARG A 8 -6.84 2.16 -13.90
C ARG A 8 -6.53 1.06 -12.87
N SER A 9 -7.26 -0.05 -12.89
CA SER A 9 -6.99 -1.23 -12.07
C SER A 9 -5.66 -1.87 -12.42
N ASP A 10 -5.37 -2.06 -13.71
CA ASP A 10 -4.12 -2.69 -14.17
C ASP A 10 -2.89 -1.87 -13.77
N LYS A 11 -3.00 -0.54 -13.85
CA LYS A 11 -1.95 0.38 -13.40
C LYS A 11 -1.70 0.26 -11.89
N LYS A 12 -2.76 0.17 -11.08
CA LYS A 12 -2.64 -0.01 -9.62
C LYS A 12 -2.00 -1.35 -9.28
N VAL A 13 -2.43 -2.44 -9.92
CA VAL A 13 -1.84 -3.78 -9.71
C VAL A 13 -0.35 -3.75 -10.07
N GLY A 14 0.02 -3.20 -11.22
CA GLY A 14 1.42 -3.09 -11.63
C GLY A 14 2.29 -2.25 -10.70
N SER A 15 1.75 -1.17 -10.11
CA SER A 15 2.48 -0.42 -9.07
C SER A 15 2.73 -1.26 -7.82
N ILE A 16 1.73 -2.02 -7.37
CA ILE A 16 1.85 -2.88 -6.18
C ILE A 16 2.82 -4.03 -6.42
N GLU A 17 2.78 -4.67 -7.59
CA GLU A 17 3.74 -5.74 -7.92
C GLU A 17 5.18 -5.24 -7.96
N LYS A 18 5.39 -3.98 -8.42
CA LYS A 18 6.71 -3.33 -8.38
C LYS A 18 7.16 -3.03 -6.95
N GLU A 19 6.28 -2.51 -6.10
CA GLU A 19 6.58 -2.24 -4.69
C GLU A 19 6.91 -3.53 -3.92
N LEU A 20 6.16 -4.59 -4.18
CA LEU A 20 6.34 -5.89 -3.51
C LEU A 20 7.47 -6.73 -4.14
N GLY A 21 7.95 -6.37 -5.33
CA GLY A 21 8.94 -7.15 -6.08
C GLY A 21 8.45 -8.51 -6.58
N VAL A 22 7.13 -8.75 -6.59
CA VAL A 22 6.52 -10.05 -6.92
C VAL A 22 5.40 -9.85 -7.95
N LYS A 23 5.45 -10.61 -9.05
CA LYS A 23 4.35 -10.70 -10.01
C LYS A 23 3.24 -11.61 -9.47
N LEU A 24 2.03 -11.08 -9.39
CA LEU A 24 0.84 -11.77 -8.92
C LEU A 24 -0.16 -12.03 -10.04
N TYR A 25 -0.16 -11.21 -11.09
CA TYR A 25 -1.01 -11.31 -12.26
C TYR A 25 -0.18 -11.40 -13.56
N GLY A 26 -0.66 -12.21 -14.49
CA GLY A 26 -0.09 -12.39 -15.82
C GLY A 26 -0.54 -11.29 -16.77
N ALA A 27 0.06 -11.25 -17.97
CA ALA A 27 -0.32 -10.30 -19.01
C ALA A 27 -1.77 -10.49 -19.51
N ASP A 28 -2.32 -11.67 -19.29
CA ASP A 28 -3.69 -12.10 -19.55
C ASP A 28 -4.68 -11.70 -18.42
N GLY A 29 -4.20 -11.02 -17.38
CA GLY A 29 -5.02 -10.57 -16.24
C GLY A 29 -5.38 -11.69 -15.26
N ARG A 30 -4.90 -12.92 -15.48
CA ARG A 30 -5.11 -14.04 -14.56
C ARG A 30 -4.06 -14.04 -13.45
N LYS A 31 -4.42 -14.54 -12.26
CA LYS A 31 -3.46 -14.71 -11.18
C LYS A 31 -2.42 -15.75 -11.57
N VAL A 32 -1.14 -15.39 -11.51
CA VAL A 32 0.00 -16.31 -11.69
C VAL A 32 0.12 -17.25 -10.49
N ARG A 33 -0.15 -16.72 -9.29
CA ARG A 33 -0.17 -17.47 -8.04
C ARG A 33 -1.59 -17.53 -7.50
N LYS A 34 -2.20 -18.71 -7.57
CA LYS A 34 -3.56 -18.96 -7.05
C LYS A 34 -3.58 -19.09 -5.52
N ASP A 35 -2.45 -19.47 -4.95
CA ASP A 35 -2.17 -19.66 -3.53
C ASP A 35 -2.00 -18.35 -2.75
N LYS A 36 -1.69 -17.23 -3.44
CA LYS A 36 -1.37 -15.96 -2.77
C LYS A 36 -2.20 -14.81 -3.29
N THR A 37 -2.84 -14.10 -2.37
CA THR A 37 -3.53 -12.84 -2.62
C THR A 37 -2.63 -11.63 -2.40
N LEU A 38 -2.97 -10.49 -3.02
CA LEU A 38 -2.28 -9.20 -2.79
C LEU A 38 -2.23 -8.82 -1.29
N GLY A 39 -3.28 -9.17 -0.54
CA GLY A 39 -3.37 -8.90 0.89
C GLY A 39 -2.41 -9.74 1.72
N GLU A 40 -2.24 -11.02 1.39
CA GLU A 40 -1.32 -11.93 2.09
C GLU A 40 0.14 -11.55 1.82
N VAL A 41 0.51 -11.24 0.58
CA VAL A 41 1.89 -10.83 0.27
C VAL A 41 2.26 -9.53 1.00
N ARG A 42 1.33 -8.57 1.10
CA ARG A 42 1.52 -7.36 1.92
C ARG A 42 1.71 -7.66 3.41
N LYS A 43 0.96 -8.63 3.95
CA LYS A 43 1.09 -9.03 5.36
C LYS A 43 2.43 -9.70 5.63
N ILE A 44 2.90 -10.56 4.72
CA ILE A 44 4.20 -11.23 4.84
C ILE A 44 5.33 -10.19 4.83
N GLN A 45 5.32 -9.26 3.88
CA GLN A 45 6.36 -8.22 3.81
C GLN A 45 6.32 -7.25 5.01
N GLN A 46 5.15 -7.04 5.62
CA GLN A 46 5.05 -6.31 6.88
C GLN A 46 5.48 -7.12 8.09
N ALA A 47 5.33 -8.45 8.06
CA ALA A 47 5.80 -9.34 9.12
C ALA A 47 7.33 -9.42 9.13
N ASP A 48 7.96 -9.37 7.96
CA ASP A 48 9.43 -9.40 7.78
C ASP A 48 10.15 -8.13 8.26
N LEU A 49 9.41 -7.04 8.53
CA LEU A 49 9.99 -5.85 9.15
C LEU A 49 10.23 -6.10 10.64
N THR A 50 11.44 -5.83 11.12
CA THR A 50 11.73 -5.84 12.56
C THR A 50 10.86 -4.82 13.31
N ASP A 51 10.61 -5.04 14.59
CA ASP A 51 9.71 -4.17 15.37
C ASP A 51 10.19 -2.71 15.38
N ASP A 52 11.50 -2.49 15.38
CA ASP A 52 12.10 -1.16 15.24
C ASP A 52 11.83 -0.52 13.88
N GLN A 53 11.84 -1.29 12.79
CA GLN A 53 11.48 -0.79 11.45
C GLN A 53 9.98 -0.49 11.35
N LYS A 54 9.13 -1.31 12.00
CA LYS A 54 7.69 -1.04 12.11
C LYS A 54 7.45 0.26 12.89
N ILE A 55 8.16 0.48 13.99
CA ILE A 55 8.06 1.69 14.81
C ILE A 55 8.60 2.91 14.06
N ALA A 56 9.74 2.80 13.39
CA ALA A 56 10.31 3.87 12.56
C ALA A 56 9.39 4.25 11.38
N SER A 57 8.64 3.28 10.84
CA SER A 57 7.65 3.53 9.78
C SER A 57 6.39 4.26 10.28
N LYS A 58 6.11 4.22 11.60
CA LYS A 58 4.96 4.90 12.20
C LYS A 58 5.26 6.38 12.36
N ARG A 59 4.53 7.22 11.63
CA ARG A 59 4.55 8.67 11.85
C ARG A 59 3.91 9.00 13.20
N GLN A 60 4.71 9.53 14.13
CA GLN A 60 4.18 10.17 15.33
C GLN A 60 3.65 11.56 14.98
N ILE A 61 2.37 11.81 15.25
CA ILE A 61 1.77 13.13 15.18
C ILE A 61 1.63 13.59 16.64
N LYS A 62 2.44 14.58 17.04
CA LYS A 62 2.32 15.22 18.36
C LYS A 62 1.18 16.24 18.31
N ILE A 63 0.23 16.14 19.23
CA ILE A 63 -1.01 16.91 19.20
C ILE A 63 -1.38 17.28 20.63
N HIS A 64 -2.00 18.44 20.80
CA HIS A 64 -2.40 18.93 22.12
C HIS A 64 -3.44 18.00 22.77
N PRO A 65 -3.41 17.76 24.08
CA PRO A 65 -4.32 16.81 24.74
C PRO A 65 -5.81 17.19 24.64
N LYS A 66 -6.12 18.48 24.45
CA LYS A 66 -7.50 18.98 24.27
C LYS A 66 -8.02 18.88 22.83
N THR A 67 -7.25 18.32 21.90
CA THR A 67 -7.67 18.27 20.49
C THR A 67 -8.72 17.18 20.28
N LYS A 68 -9.78 17.50 19.54
CA LYS A 68 -10.85 16.54 19.23
C LYS A 68 -10.34 15.45 18.28
N THR A 69 -10.82 14.22 18.48
CA THR A 69 -10.47 13.04 17.67
C THR A 69 -10.82 13.21 16.19
N ALA A 70 -11.88 13.97 15.87
CA ALA A 70 -12.28 14.28 14.51
C ALA A 70 -11.21 15.07 13.75
N ASP A 71 -10.58 16.05 14.39
CA ASP A 71 -9.52 16.86 13.77
C ASP A 71 -8.23 16.07 13.62
N LEU A 72 -7.97 15.15 14.55
CA LEU A 72 -6.91 14.14 14.49
C LEU A 72 -7.00 13.28 13.21
N ASN A 73 -8.22 12.86 12.84
CA ASN A 73 -8.45 12.07 11.63
C ASN A 73 -8.23 12.88 10.35
N LYS A 74 -8.60 14.17 10.34
CA LYS A 74 -8.31 15.08 9.21
C LYS A 74 -6.80 15.23 9.01
N VAL A 75 -6.05 15.45 10.08
CA VAL A 75 -4.58 15.57 10.02
C VAL A 75 -3.95 14.26 9.52
N ARG A 76 -4.41 13.09 10.00
CA ARG A 76 -3.95 11.79 9.50
C ARG A 76 -4.21 11.61 7.99
N GLN A 77 -5.37 12.02 7.51
CA GLN A 77 -5.70 11.94 6.08
C GLN A 77 -4.86 12.91 5.23
N ALA A 78 -4.66 14.15 5.69
CA ALA A 78 -3.82 15.12 5.01
C ALA A 78 -2.37 14.64 4.90
N VAL A 79 -1.81 14.12 6.00
CA VAL A 79 -0.45 13.56 6.03
C VAL A 79 -0.28 12.36 5.10
N LYS A 80 -1.29 11.50 4.97
CA LYS A 80 -1.28 10.41 3.97
C LYS A 80 -1.24 10.95 2.54
N LYS A 81 -2.13 11.92 2.24
CA LYS A 81 -2.30 12.51 0.91
C LYS A 81 -1.05 13.25 0.41
N VAL A 82 -0.36 13.98 1.29
CA VAL A 82 0.87 14.70 0.96
C VAL A 82 2.03 13.74 0.67
N SER A 83 2.07 12.59 1.34
CA SER A 83 3.16 11.62 1.13
C SER A 83 2.99 10.66 -0.05
N GLY A 84 2.01 10.90 -0.92
CA GLY A 84 1.86 10.14 -2.17
C GLY A 84 1.58 8.64 -2.00
N LYS A 85 1.02 8.21 -0.86
CA LYS A 85 0.46 6.86 -0.67
C LYS A 85 -1.05 6.86 -0.80
#